data_AF-A0AB38H353-F1
#
_entry.id   AF-A0AB38H353-F1
#
_cell.length_a   1.000
_cell.length_b   1.000
_cell.length_c   1.000
_cell.angle_alpha   90.00
_cell.angle_beta   90.00
_cell.angle_gamma   90.00
#
_symmetry.space_group_name_H-M   'P 1'
#
loop_
_entity.id
_entity.type
_entity.pdbx_description
1 polymer ?
#
loop_
_entity_poly.entity_id
_entity_poly.type
_entity_poly.pdbx_seq_one_letter_code
_entity_poly.pdbx_strand_id
1 'polypeptide(L)'
;MESSLRIVAITNCPAGIAHTYMVAEALEQKARSLGYTIKVETQGSSGVENRLSSEEIAAADYVILATGRGLSGDDRARFAGKKVYEIAISQALKNIDQIFSELPTNSQLFAADSGVKLGKQEVQSGSVMSHLMAGVSAALPFVIGGGILVALANMLVQFGLPYTDMSKGAPSFTWVVESIGYLGFTFMIPIMGAYIASSIADKPAFAPAFLVCYLANDKALLGTQSGAGFLGAVVLGLAIGLALNISFIIVLKGLWLRRKAKAAQQELVHEH
;
A
#
# COMPACT_ATOMS: atom_id res chain seq x y z
N MET A 1 -7.15 -38.24 19.10
CA MET A 1 -5.92 -37.83 18.39
C MET A 1 -6.18 -36.42 17.92
N GLU A 2 -5.66 -35.39 18.60
CA GLU A 2 -5.73 -34.04 18.05
C GLU A 2 -4.89 -34.03 16.77
N SER A 3 -5.54 -33.76 15.64
CA SER A 3 -4.89 -33.65 14.34
C SER A 3 -3.98 -32.43 14.36
N SER A 4 -2.66 -32.65 14.36
CA SER A 4 -1.69 -31.57 14.18
C SER A 4 -1.89 -30.97 12.78
N LEU A 5 -2.42 -29.74 12.75
CA LEU A 5 -2.66 -29.02 11.51
C LEU A 5 -1.33 -28.58 10.87
N ARG A 6 -1.28 -28.67 9.55
CA ARG A 6 -0.21 -28.09 8.72
C ARG A 6 -0.70 -26.79 8.12
N ILE A 7 -0.05 -25.71 8.49
CA ILE A 7 -0.41 -24.36 8.10
C ILE A 7 0.75 -23.79 7.27
N VAL A 8 0.42 -23.05 6.22
CA VAL A 8 1.39 -22.19 5.56
C VAL A 8 0.89 -20.76 5.62
N ALA A 9 1.79 -19.79 5.68
CA ALA A 9 1.40 -18.38 5.73
C ALA A 9 2.26 -17.51 4.83
N ILE A 10 1.66 -16.43 4.33
CA ILE A 10 2.38 -15.30 3.75
C ILE A 10 2.17 -14.08 4.64
N THR A 11 3.27 -13.40 4.96
CA THR A 11 3.24 -12.06 5.54
C THR A 11 3.80 -11.08 4.53
N ASN A 12 3.07 -10.00 4.24
CA ASN A 12 3.52 -8.98 3.29
C ASN A 12 3.22 -7.57 3.82
N CYS A 13 4.26 -6.75 3.98
CA CYS A 13 4.11 -5.33 4.29
C CYS A 13 4.92 -4.48 3.30
N PRO A 14 4.26 -3.70 2.43
CA PRO A 14 4.95 -2.86 1.43
C PRO A 14 5.62 -1.62 2.05
N ALA A 15 5.23 -1.26 3.28
CA ALA A 15 5.73 -0.07 3.97
C ALA A 15 7.06 -0.30 4.71
N GLY A 16 7.49 -1.56 4.88
CA GLY A 16 8.73 -1.90 5.55
C GLY A 16 8.73 -3.33 6.12
N ILE A 17 9.88 -3.76 6.64
CA ILE A 17 10.13 -5.14 7.06
C ILE A 17 9.57 -5.50 8.45
N ALA A 18 9.36 -4.51 9.33
CA ALA A 18 9.05 -4.77 10.74
C ALA A 18 7.77 -5.59 10.93
N HIS A 19 6.64 -5.13 10.40
CA HIS A 19 5.37 -5.86 10.52
C HIS A 19 5.41 -7.24 9.85
N THR A 20 6.16 -7.40 8.75
CA THR A 20 6.34 -8.68 8.07
C THR A 20 6.93 -9.72 9.03
N TYR A 21 8.09 -9.41 9.64
CA TYR A 21 8.75 -10.34 10.55
C TYR A 21 8.02 -10.49 11.89
N MET A 22 7.50 -9.40 12.47
CA MET A 22 6.79 -9.46 13.75
C MET A 22 5.55 -10.35 13.67
N VAL A 23 4.78 -10.25 12.58
CA VAL A 23 3.62 -11.11 12.37
C VAL A 23 4.05 -12.55 12.09
N ALA A 24 5.10 -12.76 11.28
CA ALA A 24 5.59 -14.11 11.00
C ALA A 24 6.01 -14.84 12.28
N GLU A 25 6.80 -14.19 13.13
CA GLU A 25 7.25 -14.77 14.40
C GLU A 25 6.07 -15.04 15.34
N ALA A 26 5.10 -14.12 15.42
CA ALA A 26 3.91 -14.32 16.25
C ALA A 26 3.05 -15.50 15.78
N LEU A 27 2.90 -15.69 14.47
CA LEU A 27 2.22 -16.86 13.90
C LEU A 27 2.96 -18.16 14.22
N GLU A 28 4.29 -18.18 14.10
CA GLU A 28 5.14 -19.33 14.44
C GLU A 28 5.04 -19.72 15.91
N GLN A 29 5.14 -18.74 16.81
CA GLN A 29 5.00 -18.94 18.24
C GLN A 29 3.62 -19.49 18.60
N LYS A 30 2.55 -18.93 18.00
CA LYS A 30 1.18 -19.38 18.27
C LYS A 30 0.94 -20.80 17.74
N ALA A 31 1.35 -21.11 16.52
CA ALA A 31 1.24 -22.46 15.98
C ALA A 31 1.98 -23.49 16.85
N ARG A 32 3.20 -23.16 17.29
CA ARG A 32 3.98 -24.01 18.20
C ARG A 32 3.26 -24.25 19.53
N SER A 33 2.63 -23.22 20.09
CA SER A 33 1.86 -23.34 21.34
C SER A 33 0.64 -24.28 21.22
N LEU A 34 0.08 -24.41 20.01
CA LEU A 34 -1.06 -25.27 19.70
C LEU A 34 -0.66 -26.65 19.15
N GLY A 35 0.65 -26.93 19.03
CA GLY A 35 1.15 -28.19 18.46
C GLY A 35 0.96 -28.30 16.93
N TYR A 36 0.78 -27.19 16.24
CA TYR A 36 0.65 -27.14 14.78
C TYR A 36 2.00 -26.93 14.11
N THR A 37 2.13 -27.43 12.89
CA THR A 37 3.29 -27.14 12.04
C THR A 37 2.95 -25.93 11.18
N ILE A 38 3.81 -24.91 11.18
CA ILE A 38 3.65 -23.74 10.32
C ILE A 38 4.95 -23.41 9.60
N LYS A 39 4.84 -22.97 8.34
CA LYS A 39 5.91 -22.29 7.62
C LYS A 39 5.42 -20.95 7.11
N VAL A 40 6.20 -19.90 7.33
CA VAL A 40 5.85 -18.53 6.94
C VAL A 40 6.80 -18.02 5.87
N GLU A 41 6.26 -17.66 4.72
CA GLU A 41 6.95 -16.89 3.69
C GLU A 41 6.81 -15.40 4.01
N THR A 42 7.94 -14.70 4.08
CA THR A 42 7.99 -13.27 4.39
C THR A 42 8.28 -12.49 3.10
N GLN A 43 7.44 -11.52 2.80
CA GLN A 43 7.56 -10.66 1.62
C GLN A 43 7.68 -9.19 2.08
N GLY A 44 8.89 -8.66 2.06
CA GLY A 44 9.19 -7.29 2.49
C GLY A 44 9.86 -6.45 1.41
N SER A 45 10.31 -5.26 1.77
CA SER A 45 11.14 -4.41 0.90
C SER A 45 12.48 -5.06 0.52
N SER A 46 12.95 -6.00 1.33
CA SER A 46 14.18 -6.77 1.10
C SER A 46 14.01 -7.94 0.14
N GLY A 47 12.79 -8.22 -0.32
CA GLY A 47 12.46 -9.36 -1.18
C GLY A 47 11.64 -10.44 -0.48
N VAL A 48 11.65 -11.64 -1.06
CA VAL A 48 10.93 -12.82 -0.56
C VAL A 48 11.92 -13.75 0.14
N GLU A 49 11.63 -14.10 1.38
CA GLU A 49 12.39 -15.06 2.17
C GLU A 49 11.49 -16.24 2.58
N ASN A 50 12.12 -17.39 2.87
CA ASN A 50 11.43 -18.61 3.28
C ASN A 50 10.30 -19.05 2.33
N ARG A 51 10.51 -18.84 1.02
CA ARG A 51 9.51 -19.09 -0.01
C ARG A 51 8.91 -20.49 0.12
N LEU A 52 7.58 -20.56 0.11
CA LEU A 52 6.81 -21.81 0.20
C LEU A 52 6.96 -22.62 -1.09
N SER A 53 7.30 -23.90 -0.94
CA SER A 53 7.35 -24.84 -2.07
C SER A 53 5.93 -25.31 -2.44
N SER A 54 5.79 -25.84 -3.65
CA SER A 54 4.51 -26.38 -4.12
C SER A 54 4.03 -27.55 -3.25
N GLU A 55 4.95 -28.37 -2.75
CA GLU A 55 4.68 -29.52 -1.88
C GLU A 55 4.17 -29.06 -0.50
N GLU A 56 4.77 -28.01 0.05
CA GLU A 56 4.36 -27.43 1.34
C GLU A 56 2.95 -26.84 1.24
N ILE A 57 2.65 -26.13 0.16
CA ILE A 57 1.31 -25.60 -0.09
C ILE A 57 0.32 -26.74 -0.30
N ALA A 58 0.69 -27.77 -1.07
CA ALA A 58 -0.15 -28.95 -1.31
C ALA A 58 -0.46 -29.73 -0.04
N ALA A 59 0.49 -29.83 0.89
CA ALA A 59 0.34 -30.53 2.17
C ALA A 59 -0.35 -29.70 3.27
N ALA A 60 -0.58 -28.40 3.05
CA ALA A 60 -1.23 -27.52 4.02
C ALA A 60 -2.75 -27.73 4.08
N ASP A 61 -3.27 -27.77 5.31
CA ASP A 61 -4.70 -27.79 5.64
C ASP A 61 -5.32 -26.40 5.49
N TYR A 62 -4.57 -25.36 5.91
CA TYR A 62 -4.98 -23.96 5.86
C TYR A 62 -3.82 -23.07 5.42
N VAL A 63 -4.18 -21.96 4.77
CA VAL A 63 -3.26 -20.92 4.31
C VAL A 63 -3.65 -19.60 4.98
N ILE A 64 -2.71 -18.93 5.65
CA ILE A 64 -2.94 -17.60 6.24
C ILE A 64 -2.29 -16.54 5.35
N LEU A 65 -3.06 -15.57 4.87
CA LEU A 65 -2.56 -14.46 4.08
C LEU A 65 -2.68 -13.16 4.87
N ALA A 66 -1.60 -12.79 5.56
CA ALA A 66 -1.50 -11.53 6.28
C ALA A 66 -0.83 -10.49 5.36
N THR A 67 -1.62 -9.69 4.64
CA THR A 67 -1.09 -8.83 3.56
C THR A 67 -1.43 -7.35 3.76
N GLY A 68 -0.50 -6.46 3.42
CA GLY A 68 -0.67 -5.00 3.45
C GLY A 68 -0.92 -4.41 2.05
N ARG A 69 -0.39 -5.04 1.02
CA ARG A 69 -0.84 -4.95 -0.38
C ARG A 69 -1.26 -6.37 -0.76
N GLY A 70 -2.40 -6.51 -1.42
CA GLY A 70 -2.89 -7.83 -1.85
C GLY A 70 -1.83 -8.63 -2.63
N LEU A 71 -2.05 -9.94 -2.75
CA LEU A 71 -1.12 -10.88 -3.38
C LEU A 71 -0.81 -10.56 -4.85
N SER A 72 0.39 -10.95 -5.29
CA SER A 72 0.76 -10.97 -6.71
C SER A 72 -0.06 -12.02 -7.48
N GLY A 73 -0.18 -11.88 -8.80
CA GLY A 73 -0.91 -12.86 -9.64
C GLY A 73 -0.33 -14.27 -9.53
N ASP A 74 1.00 -14.38 -9.47
CA ASP A 74 1.72 -15.64 -9.31
C ASP A 74 1.44 -16.28 -7.94
N ASP A 75 1.39 -15.47 -6.88
CA ASP A 75 1.05 -15.97 -5.53
C ASP A 75 -0.39 -16.46 -5.48
N ARG A 76 -1.32 -15.77 -6.13
CA ARG A 76 -2.72 -16.21 -6.19
C ARG A 76 -2.87 -17.56 -6.87
N ALA A 77 -2.12 -17.81 -7.95
CA ALA A 77 -2.15 -19.09 -8.64
C ALA A 77 -1.65 -20.24 -7.74
N ARG A 78 -0.65 -20.00 -6.89
CA ARG A 78 -0.07 -21.00 -5.99
C ARG A 78 -1.07 -21.53 -4.95
N PHE A 79 -2.00 -20.69 -4.47
CA PHE A 79 -2.96 -21.05 -3.42
C PHE A 79 -4.34 -21.44 -3.96
N ALA A 80 -4.49 -21.57 -5.28
CA ALA A 80 -5.74 -21.99 -5.90
C ALA A 80 -6.23 -23.33 -5.32
N GLY A 81 -7.50 -23.39 -4.91
CA GLY A 81 -8.14 -24.56 -4.32
C GLY A 81 -7.80 -24.80 -2.84
N LYS A 82 -7.03 -23.91 -2.19
CA LYS A 82 -6.71 -24.01 -0.76
C LYS A 82 -7.71 -23.26 0.11
N LYS A 83 -7.85 -23.70 1.37
CA LYS A 83 -8.61 -22.98 2.40
C LYS A 83 -7.77 -21.83 2.92
N VAL A 84 -8.17 -20.62 2.60
CA VAL A 84 -7.40 -19.41 2.85
C VAL A 84 -8.11 -18.52 3.86
N TYR A 85 -7.37 -18.05 4.87
CA TYR A 85 -7.77 -16.99 5.80
C TYR A 85 -7.02 -15.71 5.47
N GLU A 86 -7.73 -14.66 5.05
CA GLU A 86 -7.14 -13.37 4.67
C GLU A 86 -7.30 -12.34 5.78
N ILE A 87 -6.22 -11.63 6.08
CA ILE A 87 -6.24 -10.53 7.05
C ILE A 87 -5.27 -9.43 6.62
N ALA A 88 -5.62 -8.18 6.95
CA ALA A 88 -4.70 -7.07 6.78
C ALA A 88 -3.49 -7.23 7.72
N ILE A 89 -2.27 -7.09 7.21
CA ILE A 89 -1.03 -7.23 8.02
C ILE A 89 -1.03 -6.31 9.25
N SER A 90 -1.66 -5.12 9.15
CA SER A 90 -1.80 -4.16 10.24
C SER A 90 -2.69 -4.63 11.38
N GLN A 91 -3.58 -5.60 11.13
CA GLN A 91 -4.47 -6.20 12.13
C GLN A 91 -3.98 -7.57 12.59
N ALA A 92 -3.14 -8.25 11.81
CA ALA A 92 -2.73 -9.62 12.07
C ALA A 92 -2.07 -9.78 13.45
N LEU A 93 -1.13 -8.89 13.81
CA LEU A 93 -0.39 -8.98 15.07
C LEU A 93 -1.30 -8.89 16.31
N LYS A 94 -2.37 -8.09 16.25
CA LYS A 94 -3.30 -7.90 17.38
C LYS A 94 -4.30 -9.04 17.54
N ASN A 95 -4.51 -9.82 16.47
CA ASN A 95 -5.58 -10.80 16.37
C ASN A 95 -5.04 -12.23 16.17
N ILE A 96 -3.79 -12.50 16.56
CA ILE A 96 -3.14 -13.81 16.38
C ILE A 96 -4.00 -14.94 16.95
N ASP A 97 -4.52 -14.80 18.17
CA ASP A 97 -5.38 -15.82 18.78
C ASP A 97 -6.66 -16.05 17.96
N GLN A 98 -7.28 -14.98 17.50
CA GLN A 98 -8.51 -15.03 16.70
C GLN A 98 -8.26 -15.73 15.37
N ILE A 99 -7.17 -15.40 14.67
CA ILE A 99 -6.80 -16.02 13.37
C ILE A 99 -6.81 -17.54 13.50
N PHE A 100 -6.10 -18.09 14.50
CA PHE A 100 -6.02 -19.55 14.68
C PHE A 100 -7.36 -20.17 15.10
N SER A 101 -8.15 -19.49 15.94
CA SER A 101 -9.47 -19.99 16.36
C SER A 101 -10.49 -20.04 15.22
N GLU A 102 -10.37 -19.12 14.25
CA GLU A 102 -11.31 -18.97 13.15
C GLU A 102 -10.89 -19.70 11.87
N LEU A 103 -9.69 -20.29 11.81
CA LEU A 103 -9.22 -21.05 10.65
C LEU A 103 -10.27 -22.06 10.13
N PRO A 104 -10.95 -22.87 10.97
CA PRO A 104 -11.93 -23.85 10.46
C PRO A 104 -13.21 -23.22 9.93
N THR A 105 -13.61 -22.06 10.47
CA THR A 105 -14.95 -21.48 10.26
C THR A 105 -14.93 -20.37 9.20
N ASN A 106 -13.82 -19.64 9.09
CA ASN A 106 -13.72 -18.41 8.30
C ASN A 106 -12.75 -18.54 7.11
N SER A 107 -12.09 -19.69 6.94
CA SER A 107 -11.27 -19.93 5.73
C SER A 107 -12.14 -20.25 4.52
N GLN A 108 -11.89 -19.57 3.41
CA GLN A 108 -12.64 -19.75 2.15
C GLN A 108 -11.80 -20.48 1.10
N LEU A 109 -12.45 -21.21 0.21
CA LEU A 109 -11.80 -21.84 -0.93
C LEU A 109 -11.32 -20.77 -1.91
N PHE A 110 -10.01 -20.69 -2.11
CA PHE A 110 -9.38 -19.66 -2.91
C PHE A 110 -9.45 -20.01 -4.40
N ALA A 111 -10.23 -19.25 -5.19
CA ALA A 111 -10.35 -19.47 -6.64
C ALA A 111 -9.34 -18.61 -7.41
N ALA A 112 -8.56 -19.24 -8.30
CA ALA A 112 -7.50 -18.58 -9.09
C ALA A 112 -8.02 -17.45 -10.01
N ASP A 113 -9.31 -17.45 -10.36
CA ASP A 113 -9.89 -16.53 -11.35
C ASP A 113 -11.11 -15.74 -10.82
N SER A 114 -11.32 -15.75 -9.51
CA SER A 114 -12.37 -14.93 -8.90
C SER A 114 -11.75 -13.63 -8.42
N GLY A 115 -11.83 -12.60 -9.26
CA GLY A 115 -11.87 -11.22 -8.77
C GLY A 115 -13.09 -11.05 -7.87
N VAL A 116 -13.00 -11.47 -6.61
CA VAL A 116 -14.06 -11.31 -5.61
C VAL A 116 -13.49 -10.67 -4.36
N LYS A 117 -14.15 -9.55 -4.06
CA LYS A 117 -13.94 -8.58 -2.99
C LYS A 117 -13.74 -9.25 -1.62
N LEU A 118 -12.64 -8.91 -0.97
CA LEU A 118 -12.42 -9.14 0.45
C LEU A 118 -13.61 -8.61 1.28
N GLY A 119 -14.05 -9.45 2.20
CA GLY A 119 -15.12 -9.15 3.16
C GLY A 119 -14.78 -7.97 4.08
N LYS A 120 -15.78 -7.11 4.23
CA LYS A 120 -15.91 -5.94 5.11
C LYS A 120 -15.22 -6.05 6.48
N GLN A 121 -14.26 -5.15 6.71
CA GLN A 121 -14.22 -4.38 7.95
C GLN A 121 -14.89 -3.04 7.64
N GLU A 122 -15.87 -2.60 8.44
CA GLU A 122 -16.54 -1.31 8.25
C GLU A 122 -15.59 -0.13 8.51
N VAL A 123 -14.80 0.22 7.51
CA VAL A 123 -14.57 1.62 7.14
C VAL A 123 -15.27 1.74 5.82
N GLN A 124 -16.30 2.60 5.71
CA GLN A 124 -17.09 2.79 4.49
C GLN A 124 -16.18 2.87 3.25
N SER A 125 -16.01 1.72 2.60
CA SER A 125 -15.22 1.56 1.38
C SER A 125 -16.10 2.13 0.26
N GLY A 126 -15.81 3.39 -0.09
CA GLY A 126 -16.61 4.24 -0.97
C GLY A 126 -16.84 5.65 -0.43
N SER A 127 -16.49 5.93 0.84
CA SER A 127 -16.58 7.29 1.38
C SER A 127 -15.36 8.11 0.96
N VAL A 128 -15.59 9.37 0.56
CA VAL A 128 -14.54 10.38 0.34
C VAL A 128 -13.56 10.44 1.53
N MET A 129 -14.04 10.12 2.73
CA MET A 129 -13.23 10.08 3.94
C MET A 129 -12.10 9.05 3.90
N SER A 130 -12.29 7.86 3.32
CA SER A 130 -11.22 6.85 3.27
C SER A 130 -10.09 7.30 2.34
N HIS A 131 -10.43 7.94 1.22
CA HIS A 131 -9.47 8.53 0.29
C HIS A 131 -8.70 9.69 0.92
N LEU A 132 -9.40 10.52 1.70
CA LEU A 132 -8.77 11.61 2.45
C LEU A 132 -7.77 11.08 3.49
N MET A 133 -8.15 10.05 4.25
CA MET A 133 -7.28 9.46 5.26
C MET A 133 -6.00 8.86 4.64
N ALA A 134 -6.10 8.24 3.47
CA ALA A 134 -4.94 7.74 2.74
C ALA A 134 -3.92 8.86 2.42
N GLY A 135 -4.42 10.04 2.00
CA GLY A 135 -3.59 11.22 1.78
C GLY A 135 -2.93 11.74 3.06
N VAL A 136 -3.71 11.94 4.11
CA VAL A 136 -3.23 12.52 5.38
C VAL A 136 -2.16 11.63 6.01
N SER A 137 -2.39 10.31 6.07
CA SER A 137 -1.43 9.37 6.65
C SER A 137 -0.11 9.32 5.86
N ALA A 138 -0.16 9.47 4.53
CA ALA A 138 1.05 9.50 3.71
C ALA A 138 1.84 10.81 3.85
N ALA A 139 1.17 11.91 4.16
CA ALA A 139 1.80 13.21 4.35
C ALA A 139 2.49 13.36 5.73
N LEU A 140 1.98 12.65 6.75
CA LEU A 140 2.41 12.79 8.14
C LEU A 140 3.93 12.60 8.36
N PRO A 141 4.62 11.59 7.78
CA PRO A 141 6.07 11.43 7.95
C PRO A 141 6.89 12.62 7.43
N PHE A 142 6.42 13.29 6.38
CA PHE A 142 7.09 14.46 5.80
C PHE A 142 7.00 15.68 6.72
N VAL A 143 5.84 15.87 7.35
CA VAL A 143 5.61 16.97 8.30
C VAL A 143 6.40 16.77 9.58
N ILE A 144 6.31 15.56 10.15
CA ILE A 144 6.99 15.24 11.41
C ILE A 144 8.50 15.29 11.18
N GLY A 145 9.01 14.62 10.14
CA GLY A 145 10.44 14.63 9.82
C GLY A 145 10.94 16.03 9.50
N GLY A 146 10.21 16.79 8.68
CA GLY A 146 10.58 18.16 8.31
C GLY A 146 10.65 19.10 9.52
N GLY A 147 9.64 19.06 10.41
CA GLY A 147 9.62 19.88 11.61
C GLY A 147 10.73 19.55 12.60
N ILE A 148 11.04 18.27 12.79
CA ILE A 148 12.16 17.83 13.63
C ILE A 148 13.49 18.36 13.07
N LEU A 149 13.72 18.27 11.75
CA LEU A 149 14.95 18.75 11.13
C LEU A 149 15.09 20.27 11.24
N VAL A 150 14.02 21.05 10.99
CA VAL A 150 14.03 22.50 11.16
C VAL A 150 14.30 22.89 12.62
N ALA A 151 13.69 22.20 13.58
CA ALA A 151 13.91 22.45 15.00
C ALA A 151 15.37 22.17 15.41
N LEU A 152 15.93 21.05 14.95
CA LEU A 152 17.32 20.68 15.21
C LEU A 152 18.30 21.65 14.57
N ALA A 153 18.06 22.07 13.32
CA ALA A 153 18.91 23.05 12.65
C ALA A 153 18.97 24.37 13.41
N ASN A 154 17.80 24.91 13.80
CA ASN A 154 17.72 26.15 14.57
C ASN A 154 18.32 26.04 15.96
N MET A 155 18.16 24.89 16.62
CA MET A 155 18.82 24.60 17.89
C MET A 155 20.34 24.62 17.73
N LEU A 156 20.90 23.96 16.71
CA LEU A 156 22.34 23.94 16.44
C LEU A 156 22.91 25.33 16.16
N VAL A 157 22.17 26.19 15.45
CA VAL A 157 22.57 27.59 15.23
C VAL A 157 22.65 28.34 16.56
N GLN A 158 21.70 28.13 17.48
CA GLN A 158 21.75 28.73 18.82
C GLN A 158 22.93 28.24 19.68
N PHE A 159 23.44 27.02 19.44
CA PHE A 159 24.67 26.51 20.05
C PHE A 159 25.96 27.04 19.39
N GLY A 160 25.86 27.95 18.42
CA GLY A 160 26.99 28.63 17.81
C GLY A 160 27.52 28.00 16.51
N LEU A 161 26.78 27.05 15.90
CA LEU A 161 27.14 26.56 14.57
C LEU A 161 26.89 27.63 13.50
N PRO A 162 27.76 27.75 12.48
CA PRO A 162 27.61 28.75 11.43
C PRO A 162 26.35 28.50 10.60
N TYR A 163 25.70 29.58 10.16
CA TYR A 163 24.57 29.55 9.24
C TYR A 163 24.95 30.31 7.95
N THR A 164 25.30 29.57 6.91
CA THR A 164 25.64 30.14 5.60
C THR A 164 24.71 29.57 4.54
N ASP A 165 23.95 30.47 3.93
CA ASP A 165 23.10 30.16 2.77
C ASP A 165 23.94 30.08 1.49
N MET A 166 23.42 29.38 0.48
CA MET A 166 23.98 29.23 -0.87
C MET A 166 24.29 30.56 -1.55
N SER A 167 23.56 31.63 -1.20
CA SER A 167 23.77 32.97 -1.75
C SER A 167 25.06 33.64 -1.25
N LYS A 168 25.61 33.19 -0.12
CA LYS A 168 26.73 33.83 0.59
C LYS A 168 28.02 32.99 0.59
N GLY A 169 28.03 31.81 -0.04
CA GLY A 169 29.19 30.93 -0.11
C GLY A 169 28.81 29.44 -0.05
N ALA A 170 29.74 28.60 0.43
CA ALA A 170 29.46 27.19 0.65
C ALA A 170 28.37 27.03 1.74
N PRO A 171 27.34 26.19 1.50
CA PRO A 171 26.24 26.05 2.44
C PRO A 171 26.71 25.39 3.74
N SER A 172 26.30 25.94 4.88
CA SER A 172 26.60 25.31 6.17
C SER A 172 25.75 24.06 6.35
N PHE A 173 26.25 23.12 7.16
CA PHE A 173 25.49 21.92 7.52
C PHE A 173 24.11 22.27 8.12
N THR A 174 24.03 23.29 8.97
CA THR A 174 22.78 23.77 9.59
C THR A 174 21.78 24.26 8.55
N TRP A 175 22.24 25.01 7.54
CA TRP A 175 21.38 25.48 6.44
C TRP A 175 20.88 24.31 5.59
N VAL A 176 21.73 23.32 5.30
CA VAL A 176 21.32 22.13 4.55
C VAL A 176 20.26 21.33 5.30
N VAL A 177 20.45 21.09 6.60
CA VAL A 177 19.47 20.38 7.44
C VAL A 177 18.14 21.14 7.50
N GLU A 178 18.19 22.46 7.67
CA GLU A 178 16.99 23.31 7.65
C GLU A 178 16.27 23.24 6.30
N SER A 179 17.03 23.32 5.20
CA SER A 179 16.50 23.28 3.83
C SER A 179 15.83 21.95 3.52
N ILE A 180 16.40 20.82 3.95
CA ILE A 180 15.77 19.49 3.86
C ILE A 180 14.47 19.48 4.67
N GLY A 181 14.47 20.12 5.84
CA GLY A 181 13.28 20.28 6.66
C GLY A 181 12.14 21.02 5.94
N TYR A 182 12.44 22.17 5.33
CA TYR A 182 11.49 22.92 4.50
C TYR A 182 11.03 22.16 3.25
N LEU A 183 11.91 21.35 2.67
CA LEU A 183 11.55 20.49 1.55
C LEU A 183 10.51 19.43 1.99
N GLY A 184 10.63 18.89 3.21
CA GLY A 184 9.61 18.02 3.80
C GLY A 184 8.23 18.67 3.86
N PHE A 185 8.16 19.92 4.33
CA PHE A 185 6.89 20.68 4.33
C PHE A 185 6.37 20.95 2.92
N THR A 186 7.26 21.18 1.95
CA THR A 186 6.90 21.42 0.55
C THR A 186 6.30 20.17 -0.10
N PHE A 187 6.86 18.99 0.17
CA PHE A 187 6.40 17.73 -0.40
C PHE A 187 5.15 17.14 0.28
N MET A 188 4.78 17.64 1.46
CA MET A 188 3.55 17.23 2.15
C MET A 188 2.31 17.25 1.23
N ILE A 189 2.09 18.37 0.54
CA ILE A 189 0.90 18.60 -0.31
C ILE A 189 0.91 17.72 -1.57
N PRO A 190 2.00 17.66 -2.35
CA PRO A 190 2.15 16.72 -3.46
C PRO A 190 1.93 15.26 -3.08
N ILE A 191 2.52 14.81 -1.97
CA ILE A 191 2.39 13.42 -1.50
C ILE A 191 0.95 13.14 -1.08
N MET A 192 0.31 14.06 -0.37
CA MET A 192 -1.08 13.92 0.02
C MET A 192 -1.99 13.75 -1.21
N GLY A 193 -1.90 14.66 -2.18
CA GLY A 193 -2.71 14.60 -3.40
C GLY A 193 -2.45 13.35 -4.23
N ALA A 194 -1.19 12.91 -4.31
CA ALA A 194 -0.81 11.68 -4.99
C ALA A 194 -1.41 10.43 -4.34
N TYR A 195 -1.41 10.35 -3.01
CA TYR A 195 -2.00 9.23 -2.29
C TYR A 195 -3.52 9.23 -2.36
N ILE A 196 -4.17 10.40 -2.30
CA ILE A 196 -5.62 10.54 -2.53
C ILE A 196 -5.98 10.00 -3.92
N ALA A 197 -5.28 10.44 -4.97
CA ALA A 197 -5.55 9.99 -6.33
C ALA A 197 -5.28 8.48 -6.50
N SER A 198 -4.18 7.99 -5.93
CA SER A 198 -3.82 6.57 -5.99
C SER A 198 -4.78 5.67 -5.21
N SER A 199 -5.48 6.21 -4.21
CA SER A 199 -6.52 5.45 -3.50
C SER A 199 -7.80 5.27 -4.32
N ILE A 200 -7.97 6.02 -5.42
CA ILE A 200 -9.11 5.93 -6.33
C ILE A 200 -8.75 5.15 -7.60
N ALA A 201 -7.59 5.42 -8.19
CA ALA A 201 -7.16 4.91 -9.50
C ALA A 201 -5.81 4.18 -9.46
N ASP A 202 -5.42 3.69 -8.28
CA ASP A 202 -4.21 2.89 -8.05
C ASP A 202 -2.90 3.60 -8.47
N LYS A 203 -1.83 2.82 -8.66
CA LYS A 203 -0.48 3.30 -9.04
C LYS A 203 -0.46 4.27 -10.24
N PRO A 204 -1.26 4.09 -11.32
CA PRO A 204 -1.25 5.00 -12.46
C PRO A 204 -1.57 6.46 -12.11
N ALA A 205 -2.35 6.70 -11.05
CA ALA A 205 -2.76 8.04 -10.66
C ALA A 205 -1.74 8.81 -9.81
N PHE A 206 -0.73 8.13 -9.27
CA PHE A 206 0.22 8.72 -8.34
C PHE A 206 1.05 9.85 -8.98
N ALA A 207 1.78 9.53 -10.04
CA ALA A 207 2.69 10.48 -10.71
C ALA A 207 1.98 11.73 -11.26
N PRO A 208 0.86 11.64 -12.00
CA PRO A 208 0.18 12.83 -12.50
C PRO A 208 -0.38 13.69 -11.36
N ALA A 209 -0.94 13.07 -10.32
CA ALA A 209 -1.44 13.81 -9.16
C ALA A 209 -0.33 14.49 -8.37
N PHE A 210 0.82 13.84 -8.19
CA PHE A 210 1.99 14.44 -7.55
C PHE A 210 2.44 15.72 -8.29
N LEU A 211 2.61 15.63 -9.61
CA LEU A 211 3.07 16.76 -10.43
C LEU A 211 2.09 17.93 -10.43
N VAL A 212 0.79 17.65 -10.59
CA VAL A 212 -0.24 18.69 -10.57
C VAL A 212 -0.36 19.33 -9.19
N CYS A 213 -0.31 18.54 -8.11
CA CYS A 213 -0.38 19.09 -6.76
C CYS A 213 0.89 19.87 -6.40
N TYR A 214 2.07 19.46 -6.90
CA TYR A 214 3.30 20.23 -6.77
C TYR A 214 3.22 21.57 -7.49
N LEU A 215 2.77 21.56 -8.75
CA LEU A 215 2.61 22.77 -9.54
C LEU A 215 1.56 23.71 -8.93
N ALA A 216 0.44 23.16 -8.44
CA ALA A 216 -0.59 23.94 -7.76
C ALA A 216 -0.12 24.44 -6.38
N ASN A 217 0.84 23.79 -5.74
CA ASN A 217 1.41 24.31 -4.50
C ASN A 217 2.43 25.44 -4.74
N ASP A 218 2.84 25.67 -5.98
CA ASP A 218 3.72 26.78 -6.34
C ASP A 218 2.99 28.11 -6.21
N LYS A 219 3.51 28.98 -5.34
CA LYS A 219 2.96 30.31 -5.03
C LYS A 219 2.94 31.22 -6.25
N ALA A 220 3.91 31.06 -7.15
CA ALA A 220 4.03 31.90 -8.35
C ALA A 220 2.91 31.60 -9.36
N LEU A 221 2.38 30.37 -9.37
CA LEU A 221 1.42 29.92 -10.36
C LEU A 221 -0.02 30.27 -10.01
N LEU A 222 -0.38 30.20 -8.71
CA LEU A 222 -1.71 30.56 -8.22
C LEU A 222 -1.83 32.02 -7.76
N GLY A 223 -0.71 32.74 -7.63
CA GLY A 223 -0.71 34.12 -7.15
C GLY A 223 -1.19 34.29 -5.70
N THR A 224 -1.21 33.21 -4.93
CA THR A 224 -1.62 33.21 -3.52
C THR A 224 -0.40 33.11 -2.59
N GLN A 225 -0.47 33.72 -1.42
CA GLN A 225 0.60 33.69 -0.40
C GLN A 225 0.93 32.26 0.09
N SER A 226 -0.04 31.34 -0.01
CA SER A 226 0.01 29.99 0.55
C SER A 226 0.01 28.84 -0.49
N GLY A 227 -0.07 29.14 -1.79
CA GLY A 227 -0.37 28.11 -2.80
C GLY A 227 -1.76 27.50 -2.64
N ALA A 228 -2.01 26.34 -3.26
CA ALA A 228 -3.30 25.64 -3.15
C ALA A 228 -3.57 25.05 -1.76
N GLY A 229 -2.51 24.80 -0.98
CA GLY A 229 -2.62 24.30 0.39
C GLY A 229 -3.23 22.90 0.50
N PHE A 230 -3.65 22.55 1.73
CA PHE A 230 -4.30 21.27 2.02
C PHE A 230 -5.57 21.06 1.18
N LEU A 231 -6.44 22.08 1.12
CA LEU A 231 -7.70 22.00 0.38
C LEU A 231 -7.46 21.76 -1.12
N GLY A 232 -6.45 22.40 -1.69
CA GLY A 232 -6.03 22.20 -3.08
C GLY A 232 -5.63 20.77 -3.38
N ALA A 233 -4.79 20.15 -2.54
CA ALA A 233 -4.39 18.75 -2.73
C ALA A 233 -5.56 17.77 -2.56
N VAL A 234 -6.55 18.07 -1.70
CA VAL A 234 -7.77 17.25 -1.61
C VAL A 234 -8.57 17.34 -2.90
N VAL A 235 -8.87 18.55 -3.38
CA VAL A 235 -9.69 18.76 -4.59
C VAL A 235 -9.00 18.18 -5.83
N LEU A 236 -7.71 18.50 -6.02
CA LEU A 236 -6.94 18.03 -7.17
C LEU A 236 -6.69 16.51 -7.12
N GLY A 237 -6.37 15.97 -5.94
CA GLY A 237 -6.18 14.53 -5.75
C GLY A 237 -7.45 13.73 -6.07
N LEU A 238 -8.60 14.18 -5.58
CA LEU A 238 -9.90 13.55 -5.88
C LEU A 238 -10.24 13.67 -7.37
N ALA A 239 -10.06 14.86 -7.97
CA ALA A 239 -10.38 15.10 -9.38
C ALA A 239 -9.54 14.23 -10.32
N ILE A 240 -8.22 14.15 -10.09
CA ILE A 240 -7.31 13.34 -10.91
C ILE A 240 -7.58 11.85 -10.71
N GLY A 241 -7.80 11.41 -9.47
CA GLY A 241 -8.16 10.03 -9.18
C GLY A 241 -9.44 9.60 -9.91
N LEU A 242 -10.49 10.42 -9.86
CA LEU A 242 -11.74 10.15 -10.56
C LEU A 242 -11.57 10.16 -12.08
N ALA A 243 -10.88 11.14 -12.63
CA ALA A 243 -10.65 11.27 -14.07
C ALA A 243 -9.90 10.06 -14.65
N LEU A 244 -8.86 9.59 -13.95
CA LEU A 244 -8.08 8.42 -14.36
C LEU A 244 -8.83 7.12 -14.18
N ASN A 245 -9.60 6.97 -13.10
CA ASN A 245 -10.44 5.79 -12.90
C ASN A 245 -11.46 5.64 -14.03
N ILE A 246 -12.17 6.73 -14.37
CA ILE A 246 -13.13 6.76 -15.49
C ILE A 246 -12.44 6.43 -16.81
N SER A 247 -11.30 7.06 -17.09
CA SER A 247 -10.53 6.79 -18.31
C SER A 247 -10.11 5.33 -18.42
N PHE A 248 -9.65 4.73 -17.31
CA PHE A 248 -9.24 3.33 -17.26
C PHE A 248 -10.41 2.38 -17.53
N ILE A 249 -11.57 2.65 -16.94
CA ILE A 249 -12.81 1.88 -17.16
C ILE A 249 -13.22 1.94 -18.64
N ILE A 250 -13.20 3.13 -19.26
CA ILE A 250 -13.57 3.31 -20.67
C ILE A 250 -12.62 2.53 -21.58
N VAL A 251 -11.31 2.64 -21.36
CA VAL A 251 -10.30 1.97 -22.17
C VAL A 251 -10.40 0.45 -22.03
N LEU A 252 -10.53 -0.08 -20.82
CA LEU A 252 -10.65 -1.52 -20.58
C LEU A 252 -11.94 -2.09 -21.17
N LYS A 253 -13.08 -1.41 -20.97
CA LYS A 253 -14.36 -1.83 -21.53
C LYS A 253 -14.33 -1.79 -23.05
N GLY A 254 -13.70 -0.78 -23.65
CA GLY A 254 -13.45 -0.69 -25.08
C GLY A 254 -12.57 -1.83 -25.61
N LEU A 255 -11.49 -2.17 -24.93
CA LEU A 255 -10.61 -3.30 -25.30
C LEU A 255 -11.35 -4.64 -25.23
N TRP A 256 -12.15 -4.84 -24.17
CA TRP A 256 -12.91 -6.07 -23.98
C TRP A 256 -13.98 -6.25 -25.07
N LEU A 257 -14.72 -5.19 -25.41
CA LEU A 257 -15.69 -5.21 -26.51
C LEU A 257 -15.01 -5.54 -27.85
N ARG A 258 -13.84 -4.96 -28.12
CA ARG A 258 -13.06 -5.27 -29.33
C ARG A 258 -12.58 -6.72 -29.36
N ARG A 259 -12.20 -7.30 -28.22
CA ARG A 259 -11.82 -8.73 -28.13
C ARG A 259 -13.02 -9.65 -28.37
N LYS A 260 -14.19 -9.34 -27.79
CA LYS A 260 -15.43 -10.08 -28.04
C LYS A 260 -15.86 -10.02 -29.50
N ALA A 261 -15.79 -8.83 -30.13
CA ALA A 261 -16.12 -8.66 -31.54
C ALA A 261 -15.21 -9.50 -32.44
N LYS A 262 -13.89 -9.55 -32.15
CA LYS A 262 -12.95 -10.40 -32.88
C LYS A 262 -13.23 -11.90 -32.70
N ALA A 263 -13.55 -12.33 -31.48
CA ALA A 263 -13.87 -13.73 -31.20
C ALA A 263 -15.14 -14.18 -31.95
N ALA A 264 -16.21 -13.37 -31.90
CA ALA A 264 -17.45 -13.65 -32.64
C ALA A 264 -17.24 -13.70 -34.16
N GLN A 265 -16.35 -12.86 -34.69
CA GLN A 265 -16.04 -12.84 -36.12
C GLN A 265 -15.19 -14.05 -36.56
N GLN A 266 -14.40 -14.65 -35.68
CA GLN A 266 -13.65 -15.88 -35.95
C GLN A 266 -14.55 -17.12 -35.96
N GLU A 267 -15.57 -17.19 -35.09
CA GLU A 267 -16.54 -18.29 -35.10
C GLU A 267 -17.34 -18.34 -36.42
N LEU A 268 -17.77 -17.18 -36.94
CA LEU A 268 -18.49 -17.10 -38.21
C LEU A 268 -17.65 -17.49 -39.44
N VAL A 269 -16.33 -17.39 -39.38
CA VAL A 269 -15.44 -17.81 -40.49
C VAL A 269 -15.18 -19.31 -40.46
N HIS A 270 -15.36 -19.99 -39.33
CA HIS A 270 -15.19 -21.44 -39.20
C HIS A 270 -16.45 -22.26 -39.52
N GLU A 271 -17.63 -21.62 -39.59
CA GLU A 271 -18.89 -22.26 -40.01
C GLU A 271 -19.13 -22.26 -41.53
N HIS A 272 -18.28 -21.61 -42.32
CA HIS A 272 -18.34 -21.58 -43.79
C HIS A 272 -17.18 -22.35 -44.42
#